data_AF-A0A9Q5HRQ2-F1
#
_entry.id   AF-A0A9Q5HRQ2-F1
#
_cell.length_a   1.000
_cell.length_b   1.000
_cell.length_c   1.000
_cell.angle_alpha   90.00
_cell.angle_beta   90.00
_cell.angle_gamma   90.00
#
_symmetry.space_group_name_H-M   'P 1'
#
loop_
_entity.id
_entity.type
_entity.pdbx_description
1 polymer ?
#
loop_
_entity_poly.entity_id
_entity_poly.type
_entity_poly.pdbx_seq_one_letter_code
_entity_poly.pdbx_strand_id
1 'polypeptide(L)'
;MTSLAALAAKVTFARSGIGIWSDLSTFDVAAVSVFYQFTLYMAIRLAHHGFTLGELGFATFGAAIMFMESLHVTIARMWPVTTLYIKTFRLPTPLLILQLALIPGSILVGVLLAPLLYLSRHIAQRPLRKLRFPEEKQLHRRFLALGFYFFAALVVGGLIGMWTRWCLVGRDPWIWTFQWILQGRRKWTRPLLLLYWGLLACGSIAGWGRRLYRSRKYRHSTALQPGIASNTDALGSSVHPSTPVAPPSSSGYGNQSDPSAGANSSQSYSGPHNLVPILPNGGNVSVSAVATDFLDAADKRMPSLGLNARRKFFHALAVVMFVPGIAVDPAFTHLSFSVAFAIFTFAEYMRYFALYPFGAAIHVFLTEFVDDKDNGTAILSHFYLLTGCASTVWLEE
;
A
#
# COMPACT_ATOMS: atom_id res chain seq x y z
N MET A 1 16.33 -23.36 -5.33
CA MET A 1 16.20 -24.38 -6.39
C MET A 1 16.02 -23.77 -7.78
N THR A 2 15.22 -22.70 -7.92
CA THR A 2 14.94 -22.07 -9.23
C THR A 2 16.16 -21.38 -9.88
N SER A 3 17.11 -20.84 -9.12
CA SER A 3 18.34 -20.23 -9.68
C SER A 3 19.29 -21.28 -10.26
N LEU A 4 19.48 -22.39 -9.55
CA LEU A 4 20.24 -23.53 -10.05
C LEU A 4 19.60 -24.13 -11.30
N ALA A 5 18.26 -24.23 -11.33
CA ALA A 5 17.53 -24.67 -12.50
C ALA A 5 17.71 -23.70 -13.69
N ALA A 6 17.68 -22.39 -13.47
CA ALA A 6 17.90 -21.39 -14.52
C ALA A 6 19.34 -21.47 -15.07
N LEU A 7 20.34 -21.67 -14.21
CA LEU A 7 21.73 -21.87 -14.63
C LEU A 7 21.91 -23.17 -15.41
N ALA A 8 21.32 -24.27 -14.93
CA ALA A 8 21.31 -25.53 -15.64
C ALA A 8 20.65 -25.39 -17.03
N ALA A 9 19.50 -24.71 -17.11
CA ALA A 9 18.81 -24.42 -18.36
C ALA A 9 19.68 -23.61 -19.35
N LYS A 10 20.38 -22.58 -18.86
CA LYS A 10 21.32 -21.80 -19.67
C LYS A 10 22.46 -22.66 -20.22
N VAL A 11 23.04 -23.53 -19.39
CA VAL A 11 24.10 -24.45 -19.82
C VAL A 11 23.57 -25.48 -20.83
N THR A 12 22.36 -26.00 -20.62
CA THR A 12 21.75 -26.95 -21.57
C THR A 12 21.44 -26.29 -22.91
N PHE A 13 20.86 -25.08 -22.93
CA PHE A 13 20.59 -24.37 -24.19
C PHE A 13 21.86 -24.05 -24.96
N ALA A 14 22.92 -23.64 -24.26
CA ALA A 14 24.24 -23.43 -24.87
C ALA A 14 24.82 -24.72 -25.47
N ARG A 15 24.69 -25.86 -24.78
CA ARG A 15 25.16 -27.17 -25.27
C ARG A 15 24.32 -27.72 -26.43
N SER A 16 23.02 -27.46 -26.42
CA SER A 16 22.09 -27.92 -27.46
C SER A 16 22.04 -27.00 -28.68
N GLY A 17 22.83 -25.92 -28.73
CA GLY A 17 22.84 -24.97 -29.84
C GLY A 17 21.54 -24.16 -29.99
N ILE A 18 20.72 -24.10 -28.94
CA ILE A 18 19.46 -23.37 -28.94
C ILE A 18 19.76 -21.90 -28.65
N GLY A 19 19.37 -20.98 -29.55
CA GLY A 19 19.61 -19.53 -29.42
C GLY A 19 18.86 -18.83 -28.28
N ILE A 20 18.28 -19.56 -27.34
CA ILE A 20 17.58 -19.01 -26.19
C ILE A 20 18.62 -18.52 -25.18
N TRP A 21 18.48 -17.27 -24.74
CA TRP A 21 19.37 -16.58 -23.80
C TRP A 21 20.81 -16.44 -24.29
N SER A 22 21.11 -16.55 -25.59
CA SER A 22 22.48 -16.44 -26.13
C SER A 22 23.22 -15.19 -25.63
N ASP A 23 22.52 -14.06 -25.54
CA ASP A 23 23.10 -12.74 -25.25
C ASP A 23 23.32 -12.47 -23.75
N LEU A 24 22.70 -13.29 -22.90
CA LEU A 24 22.82 -13.26 -21.45
C LEU A 24 24.04 -14.06 -21.00
N SER A 25 24.89 -13.43 -20.19
CA SER A 25 26.00 -14.12 -19.54
C SER A 25 25.50 -15.03 -18.42
N THR A 26 26.31 -16.01 -18.01
CA THR A 26 26.00 -16.87 -16.86
C THR A 26 25.83 -16.04 -15.58
N PHE A 27 26.59 -14.95 -15.44
CA PHE A 27 26.45 -14.00 -14.35
C PHE A 27 25.08 -13.31 -14.38
N ASP A 28 24.62 -12.86 -15.56
CA ASP A 28 23.29 -12.22 -15.70
C ASP A 28 22.18 -13.16 -15.27
N VAL A 29 22.23 -14.43 -15.71
CA VAL A 29 21.25 -15.47 -15.33
C VAL A 29 21.29 -15.75 -13.82
N ALA A 30 22.48 -15.81 -13.22
CA ALA A 30 22.63 -15.98 -11.78
C ALA A 30 22.04 -14.78 -11.02
N ALA A 31 22.43 -13.56 -11.38
CA ALA A 31 22.04 -12.33 -10.71
C ALA A 31 20.51 -12.12 -10.77
N VAL A 32 19.91 -12.20 -11.97
CA VAL A 32 18.47 -12.01 -12.14
C VAL A 32 17.65 -13.08 -11.41
N SER A 33 18.08 -14.34 -11.45
CA SER A 33 17.33 -15.44 -10.85
C SER A 33 17.37 -15.40 -9.31
N VAL A 34 18.49 -14.98 -8.72
CA VAL A 34 18.61 -14.76 -7.26
C VAL A 34 17.78 -13.55 -6.84
N PHE A 35 17.89 -12.43 -7.57
CA PHE A 35 17.15 -11.22 -7.28
C PHE A 35 15.63 -11.43 -7.39
N TYR A 36 15.18 -12.14 -8.42
CA TYR A 36 13.77 -12.46 -8.60
C TYR A 36 13.22 -13.29 -7.43
N GLN A 37 13.95 -14.32 -6.98
CA GLN A 37 13.56 -15.12 -5.81
C GLN A 37 13.50 -14.30 -4.52
N PHE A 38 14.52 -13.47 -4.29
CA PHE A 38 14.57 -12.60 -3.13
C PHE A 38 13.37 -11.64 -3.12
N THR A 39 13.09 -11.00 -4.25
CA THR A 39 11.99 -10.04 -4.37
C THR A 39 10.63 -10.72 -4.22
N LEU A 40 10.46 -11.91 -4.81
CA LEU A 40 9.25 -12.72 -4.66
C LEU A 40 9.00 -13.11 -3.20
N TYR A 41 10.05 -13.57 -2.51
CA TYR A 41 9.96 -13.93 -1.09
C TYR A 41 9.62 -12.70 -0.22
N MET A 42 10.28 -11.57 -0.46
CA MET A 42 10.01 -10.31 0.25
C MET A 42 8.57 -9.83 0.01
N ALA A 43 8.09 -9.86 -1.23
CA ALA A 43 6.73 -9.43 -1.55
C ALA A 43 5.67 -10.32 -0.88
N ILE A 44 5.86 -11.65 -0.86
CA ILE A 44 4.95 -12.57 -0.15
C ILE A 44 4.93 -12.29 1.36
N ARG A 45 6.09 -12.01 1.97
CA ARG A 45 6.20 -11.73 3.41
C ARG A 45 5.66 -10.36 3.80
N LEU A 46 5.91 -9.33 2.99
CA LEU A 46 5.59 -7.93 3.29
C LEU A 46 4.22 -7.49 2.81
N ALA A 47 3.59 -8.22 1.88
CA ALA A 47 2.27 -7.92 1.34
C ALA A 47 1.35 -9.15 1.41
N HIS A 48 1.41 -9.87 2.53
CA HIS A 48 0.52 -11.01 2.79
C HIS A 48 -0.94 -10.56 2.64
N HIS A 49 -1.70 -11.23 1.75
CA HIS A 49 -3.07 -10.88 1.31
C HIS A 49 -3.23 -9.63 0.44
N GLY A 50 -2.17 -8.93 0.03
CA GLY A 50 -2.25 -7.73 -0.80
C GLY A 50 -2.10 -7.94 -2.31
N PHE A 51 -1.56 -9.10 -2.74
CA PHE A 51 -1.36 -9.42 -4.15
C PHE A 51 -2.12 -10.69 -4.56
N THR A 52 -2.72 -10.67 -5.75
CA THR A 52 -3.02 -11.91 -6.48
C THR A 52 -1.73 -12.54 -7.01
N LEU A 53 -1.74 -13.84 -7.32
CA LEU A 53 -0.56 -14.53 -7.86
C LEU A 53 -0.04 -13.89 -9.16
N GLY A 54 -0.95 -13.41 -10.02
CA GLY A 54 -0.60 -12.72 -11.27
C GLY A 54 0.03 -11.35 -11.02
N GLU A 55 -0.59 -10.53 -10.17
CA GLU A 55 -0.06 -9.20 -9.82
C GLU A 55 1.32 -9.29 -9.15
N LEU A 56 1.49 -10.26 -8.27
CA LEU A 56 2.78 -10.55 -7.64
C LEU A 56 3.85 -10.88 -8.69
N GLY A 57 3.53 -11.75 -9.66
CA GLY A 57 4.42 -12.10 -10.74
C GLY A 57 4.81 -10.91 -11.62
N PHE A 58 3.85 -10.04 -11.97
CA PHE A 58 4.13 -8.81 -12.72
C PHE A 58 5.02 -7.85 -11.93
N ALA A 59 4.76 -7.66 -10.63
CA ALA A 59 5.54 -6.77 -9.78
C ALA A 59 7.00 -7.25 -9.63
N THR A 60 7.21 -8.55 -9.38
CA THR A 60 8.56 -9.12 -9.25
C THR A 60 9.31 -9.13 -10.57
N PHE A 61 8.61 -9.34 -11.69
CA PHE A 61 9.20 -9.26 -13.02
C PHE A 61 9.64 -7.82 -13.36
N GLY A 62 8.78 -6.83 -13.11
CA GLY A 62 9.12 -5.42 -13.28
C GLY A 62 10.31 -4.99 -12.42
N ALA A 63 10.36 -5.45 -11.16
CA ALA A 63 11.51 -5.23 -10.28
C ALA A 63 12.79 -5.88 -10.83
N ALA A 64 12.72 -7.09 -11.37
CA ALA A 64 13.87 -7.77 -11.96
C ALA A 64 14.41 -7.06 -13.21
N ILE A 65 13.54 -6.50 -14.06
CA ILE A 65 13.94 -5.68 -15.21
C ILE A 65 14.73 -4.45 -14.72
N MET A 66 14.15 -3.69 -13.79
CA MET A 66 14.79 -2.47 -13.25
C MET A 66 16.11 -2.77 -12.54
N PHE A 67 16.21 -3.93 -11.87
CA PHE A 67 17.45 -4.42 -11.27
C PHE A 67 18.50 -4.70 -12.34
N MET A 68 18.13 -5.41 -13.41
CA MET A 68 19.07 -5.74 -14.48
C MET A 68 19.56 -4.48 -15.20
N GLU A 69 18.69 -3.52 -15.49
CA GLU A 69 19.09 -2.23 -16.07
C GLU A 69 20.03 -1.45 -15.14
N SER A 70 19.72 -1.37 -13.84
CA SER A 70 20.59 -0.72 -12.85
C SER A 70 21.97 -1.39 -12.80
N LEU A 71 22.01 -2.72 -12.82
CA LEU A 71 23.23 -3.51 -12.79
C LEU A 71 24.05 -3.28 -14.06
N HIS A 72 23.44 -3.35 -15.25
CA HIS A 72 24.16 -3.19 -16.52
C HIS A 72 24.68 -1.77 -16.73
N VAL A 73 23.92 -0.74 -16.33
CA VAL A 73 24.42 0.64 -16.33
C VAL A 73 25.62 0.78 -15.39
N THR A 74 25.55 0.17 -14.20
CA THR A 74 26.65 0.22 -13.22
C THR A 74 27.89 -0.51 -13.74
N ILE A 75 27.74 -1.71 -14.32
CA ILE A 75 28.86 -2.47 -14.91
C ILE A 75 29.49 -1.72 -16.08
N ALA A 76 28.68 -1.15 -16.96
CA ALA A 76 29.19 -0.40 -18.12
C ALA A 76 30.03 0.82 -17.70
N ARG A 77 29.70 1.44 -16.57
CA ARG A 77 30.47 2.56 -16.00
C ARG A 77 31.70 2.11 -15.20
N MET A 78 31.63 0.96 -14.54
CA MET A 78 32.77 0.37 -13.83
C MET A 78 33.86 -0.13 -14.77
N TRP A 79 33.49 -0.74 -15.90
CA TRP A 79 34.44 -1.39 -16.80
C TRP A 79 34.21 -1.02 -18.28
N PRO A 80 34.48 0.25 -18.66
CA PRO A 80 34.20 0.75 -20.00
C PRO A 80 35.00 0.03 -21.10
N VAL A 81 36.13 -0.60 -20.76
CA VAL A 81 37.00 -1.28 -21.74
C VAL A 81 36.48 -2.67 -22.14
N THR A 82 35.74 -3.37 -21.27
CA THR A 82 35.21 -4.72 -21.57
C THR A 82 33.80 -4.70 -22.12
N THR A 83 33.11 -3.56 -22.01
CA THR A 83 31.72 -3.40 -22.45
C THR A 83 31.60 -2.26 -23.46
N LEU A 84 31.82 -2.59 -24.74
CA LEU A 84 31.66 -1.64 -25.85
C LEU A 84 30.22 -1.11 -26.01
N TYR A 85 29.23 -1.86 -25.52
CA TYR A 85 27.81 -1.52 -25.59
C TYR A 85 27.12 -1.73 -24.24
N ILE A 86 26.21 -0.82 -23.90
CA ILE A 86 25.37 -0.94 -22.69
C ILE A 86 24.24 -1.92 -22.99
N LYS A 87 24.18 -3.04 -22.26
CA LYS A 87 23.15 -4.09 -22.42
C LYS A 87 21.81 -3.73 -21.76
N THR A 88 21.30 -2.52 -21.99
CA THR A 88 19.98 -2.11 -21.47
C THR A 88 18.87 -2.41 -22.46
N PHE A 89 17.66 -2.68 -21.95
CA PHE A 89 16.48 -2.87 -22.80
C PHE A 89 16.05 -1.59 -23.51
N ARG A 90 16.32 -0.44 -22.89
CA ARG A 90 16.04 0.90 -23.39
C ARG A 90 17.32 1.69 -23.61
N LEU A 91 17.23 2.80 -24.34
CA LEU A 91 18.38 3.67 -24.56
C LEU A 91 18.86 4.26 -23.22
N PRO A 92 20.18 4.35 -22.97
CA PRO A 92 20.75 4.89 -21.73
C PRO A 92 20.67 6.42 -21.70
N THR A 93 19.44 6.95 -21.71
CA THR A 93 19.15 8.38 -21.61
C THR A 93 19.38 8.86 -20.16
N PRO A 94 19.63 10.17 -19.94
CA PRO A 94 19.66 10.74 -18.59
C PRO A 94 18.37 10.51 -17.80
N LEU A 95 17.23 10.41 -18.49
CA LEU A 95 15.91 10.16 -17.88
C LEU A 95 15.83 8.74 -17.32
N LEU A 96 16.30 7.74 -18.07
CA LEU A 96 16.41 6.38 -17.58
C LEU A 96 17.32 6.30 -16.35
N ILE A 97 18.48 6.95 -16.37
CA ILE A 97 19.40 6.97 -15.21
C ILE A 97 18.71 7.57 -13.97
N LEU A 98 17.96 8.66 -14.12
CA LEU A 98 17.20 9.26 -13.03
C LEU A 98 16.04 8.37 -12.56
N GLN A 99 15.37 7.65 -13.47
CA GLN A 99 14.35 6.67 -13.11
C GLN A 99 14.95 5.52 -12.29
N LEU A 100 16.10 4.98 -12.69
CA LEU A 100 16.82 3.93 -11.95
C LEU A 100 17.33 4.43 -10.60
N ALA A 101 17.72 5.72 -10.51
CA ALA A 101 18.07 6.35 -9.24
C ALA A 101 16.86 6.51 -8.30
N LEU A 102 15.67 6.83 -8.84
CA LEU A 102 14.47 7.12 -8.05
C LEU A 102 13.73 5.84 -7.64
N ILE A 103 13.43 4.94 -8.57
CA ILE A 103 12.59 3.77 -8.33
C ILE A 103 13.39 2.70 -7.54
N PRO A 104 14.40 2.02 -8.12
CA PRO A 104 15.30 1.14 -7.36
C PRO A 104 15.94 1.82 -6.15
N GLY A 105 16.39 3.08 -6.28
CA GLY A 105 17.04 3.79 -5.18
C GLY A 105 16.12 4.03 -3.98
N SER A 106 14.85 4.39 -4.18
CA SER A 106 13.90 4.51 -3.05
C SER A 106 13.69 3.20 -2.30
N ILE A 107 13.67 2.07 -3.02
CA ILE A 107 13.58 0.73 -2.42
C ILE A 107 14.88 0.38 -1.68
N LEU A 108 16.04 0.68 -2.27
CA LEU A 108 17.35 0.46 -1.67
C LEU A 108 17.51 1.21 -0.34
N VAL A 109 16.99 2.44 -0.23
CA VAL A 109 16.98 3.20 1.04
C VAL A 109 16.24 2.42 2.13
N GLY A 110 15.08 1.84 1.81
CA GLY A 110 14.33 1.01 2.74
C GLY A 110 15.09 -0.24 3.19
N VAL A 111 15.79 -0.90 2.27
CA VAL A 111 16.61 -2.10 2.56
C VAL A 111 17.80 -1.75 3.45
N LEU A 112 18.53 -0.67 3.13
CA LEU A 112 19.71 -0.25 3.91
C LEU A 112 19.32 0.24 5.31
N LEU A 113 18.17 0.89 5.45
CA LEU A 113 17.68 1.41 6.73
C LEU A 113 16.69 0.48 7.44
N ALA A 114 16.54 -0.76 6.95
CA ALA A 114 15.70 -1.78 7.55
C ALA A 114 15.88 -1.97 9.07
N PRO A 115 17.11 -2.00 9.65
CA PRO A 115 17.25 -2.17 11.09
C PRO A 115 16.67 -1.00 11.90
N LEU A 116 16.81 0.24 11.43
CA LEU A 116 16.24 1.42 12.08
C LEU A 116 14.70 1.41 11.98
N LEU A 117 14.19 1.06 10.80
CA LEU A 117 12.75 0.93 10.55
C LEU A 117 12.12 -0.16 11.42
N TYR A 118 12.76 -1.34 11.51
CA TYR A 118 12.32 -2.43 12.37
C TYR A 118 12.27 -2.00 13.84
N LEU A 119 13.31 -1.33 14.33
CA LEU A 119 13.36 -0.83 15.70
C LEU A 119 12.23 0.19 15.96
N SER A 120 11.91 1.02 14.97
CA SER A 120 10.84 2.02 15.07
C SER A 120 9.49 1.36 15.29
N ARG A 121 9.20 0.33 14.49
CA ARG A 121 7.97 -0.44 14.63
C ARG A 121 7.91 -1.20 15.95
N HIS A 122 9.01 -1.83 16.36
CA HIS A 122 9.07 -2.55 17.63
C HIS A 122 8.74 -1.64 18.83
N ILE A 123 9.31 -0.44 18.86
CA ILE A 123 9.02 0.55 19.92
C ILE A 123 7.59 1.07 19.79
N ALA A 124 7.10 1.33 18.58
CA ALA A 124 5.74 1.81 18.35
C ALA A 124 4.68 0.84 18.89
N GLN A 125 4.85 -0.47 18.67
CA GLN A 125 3.91 -1.51 19.07
C GLN A 125 3.83 -1.76 20.58
N ARG A 126 4.81 -1.32 21.39
CA ARG A 126 4.77 -1.52 22.85
C ARG A 126 3.61 -0.72 23.49
N PRO A 127 2.67 -1.35 24.21
CA PRO A 127 1.52 -0.66 24.78
C PRO A 127 1.95 0.34 25.87
N LEU A 128 1.43 1.58 25.79
CA LEU A 128 1.78 2.68 26.71
C LEU A 128 1.50 2.34 28.18
N ARG A 129 0.46 1.54 28.45
CA ARG A 129 0.07 1.11 29.81
C ARG A 129 1.13 0.28 30.53
N LYS A 130 2.04 -0.38 29.79
CA LYS A 130 3.09 -1.23 30.37
C LYS A 130 4.41 -0.48 30.63
N LEU A 131 4.48 0.82 30.34
CA LEU A 131 5.72 1.60 30.46
C LEU A 131 5.67 2.49 31.69
N ARG A 132 6.72 2.40 32.51
CA ARG A 132 6.89 3.23 33.71
C ARG A 132 7.08 4.72 33.38
N PHE A 133 7.68 5.04 32.23
CA PHE A 133 7.90 6.42 31.75
C PHE A 133 7.42 6.60 30.30
N PRO A 134 6.25 7.23 30.08
CA PRO A 134 5.67 7.39 28.74
C PRO A 134 6.38 8.46 27.89
N GLU A 135 6.98 9.47 28.51
CA GLU A 135 7.63 10.58 27.80
C GLU A 135 8.94 10.15 27.13
N GLU A 136 9.73 9.31 27.80
CA GLU A 136 10.96 8.75 27.26
C GLU A 136 10.69 7.98 25.97
N LYS A 137 9.57 7.24 25.87
CA LYS A 137 9.17 6.54 24.64
C LYS A 137 9.03 7.51 23.46
N GLN A 138 8.44 8.69 23.67
CA GLN A 138 8.26 9.67 22.60
C GLN A 138 9.59 10.27 22.16
N LEU A 139 10.52 10.53 23.10
CA LEU A 139 11.87 10.98 22.78
C LEU A 139 12.62 9.94 21.93
N HIS A 140 12.62 8.66 22.33
CA HIS A 140 13.26 7.59 21.56
C HIS A 140 12.68 7.47 20.15
N ARG A 141 11.35 7.58 19.99
CA ARG A 141 10.70 7.57 18.67
C ARG A 141 11.10 8.77 17.82
N ARG A 142 11.25 9.95 18.41
CA ARG A 142 11.70 11.17 17.72
C ARG A 142 13.15 11.05 17.26
N PHE A 143 14.05 10.61 18.13
CA PHE A 143 15.46 10.40 17.79
C PHE A 143 15.64 9.33 16.71
N LEU A 144 14.90 8.23 16.80
CA LEU A 144 14.97 7.17 15.79
C LEU A 144 14.40 7.62 14.44
N ALA A 145 13.31 8.39 14.44
CA ALA A 145 12.78 9.00 13.21
C ALA A 145 13.75 10.02 12.62
N LEU A 146 14.37 10.88 13.45
CA LEU A 146 15.41 11.81 13.03
C LEU A 146 16.60 11.07 12.41
N GLY A 147 17.07 10.01 13.08
CA GLY A 147 18.11 9.13 12.55
C GLY A 147 17.74 8.55 11.20
N PHE A 148 16.52 8.01 11.05
CA PHE A 148 16.03 7.52 9.76
C PHE A 148 16.05 8.61 8.68
N TYR A 149 15.51 9.81 8.93
CA TYR A 149 15.50 10.89 7.93
C TYR A 149 16.91 11.37 7.58
N PHE A 150 17.80 11.45 8.57
CA PHE A 150 19.20 11.83 8.37
C PHE A 150 19.93 10.80 7.50
N PHE A 151 19.86 9.52 7.86
CA PHE A 151 20.51 8.47 7.07
C PHE A 151 19.85 8.28 5.70
N ALA A 152 18.54 8.47 5.58
CA ALA A 152 17.86 8.45 4.28
C ALA A 152 18.37 9.59 3.39
N ALA A 153 18.51 10.81 3.92
CA ALA A 153 19.10 11.93 3.19
C ALA A 153 20.56 11.66 2.80
N LEU A 154 21.34 11.02 3.68
CA LEU A 154 22.72 10.63 3.39
C LEU A 154 22.79 9.59 2.27
N VAL A 155 21.93 8.56 2.29
CA VAL A 155 21.89 7.54 1.21
C VAL A 155 21.42 8.17 -0.11
N VAL A 156 20.39 9.02 -0.08
CA VAL A 156 19.87 9.68 -1.29
C VAL A 156 20.87 10.67 -1.89
N GLY A 157 21.45 11.56 -1.08
CA GLY A 157 22.43 12.56 -1.56
C GLY A 157 23.82 11.99 -1.81
N GLY A 158 24.24 11.05 -0.95
CA GLY A 158 25.54 10.37 -1.01
C GLY A 158 25.50 9.19 -1.97
N LEU A 159 25.09 8.00 -1.50
CA LEU A 159 25.20 6.76 -2.30
C LEU A 159 24.49 6.87 -3.66
N ILE A 160 23.20 7.22 -3.67
CA ILE A 160 22.39 7.30 -4.89
C ILE A 160 22.78 8.53 -5.72
N GLY A 161 22.96 9.69 -5.07
CA GLY A 161 23.34 10.94 -5.74
C GLY A 161 24.71 10.86 -6.40
N MET A 162 25.72 10.31 -5.72
CA MET A 162 27.06 10.08 -6.28
C MET A 162 27.04 9.03 -7.39
N TRP A 163 26.29 7.93 -7.24
CA TRP A 163 26.09 6.96 -8.30
C TRP A 163 25.45 7.58 -9.55
N THR A 164 24.44 8.43 -9.36
CA THR A 164 23.77 9.15 -10.46
C THR A 164 24.73 10.13 -11.14
N ARG A 165 25.50 10.91 -10.37
CA ARG A 165 26.54 11.82 -10.88
C ARG A 165 27.58 11.08 -11.70
N TRP A 166 28.00 9.91 -11.24
CA TRP A 166 28.94 9.06 -11.95
C TRP A 166 28.35 8.54 -13.27
N CYS A 167 27.10 8.07 -13.26
CA CYS A 167 26.41 7.62 -14.46
C CYS A 167 26.16 8.74 -15.50
N LEU A 168 26.01 9.99 -15.04
CA LEU A 168 25.87 11.19 -15.87
C LEU A 168 27.21 11.82 -16.30
N VAL A 169 28.33 11.10 -16.18
CA VAL A 169 29.67 11.55 -16.61
C VAL A 169 30.08 12.86 -15.90
N GLY A 170 29.87 12.91 -14.58
CA GLY A 170 30.35 14.00 -13.72
C GLY A 170 29.41 15.19 -13.59
N ARG A 171 28.30 15.23 -14.34
CA ARG A 171 27.25 16.27 -14.19
C ARG A 171 26.50 16.10 -12.88
N ASP A 172 26.34 17.18 -12.13
CA ASP A 172 25.57 17.14 -10.89
C ASP A 172 24.08 16.89 -11.19
N PRO A 173 23.49 15.80 -10.67
CA PRO A 173 22.13 15.39 -11.02
C PRO A 173 21.08 16.40 -10.57
N TRP A 174 21.29 17.05 -9.42
CA TRP A 174 20.39 18.05 -8.86
C TRP A 174 20.33 19.32 -9.72
N ILE A 175 21.50 19.87 -10.07
CA ILE A 175 21.61 21.06 -10.90
C ILE A 175 21.09 20.75 -12.31
N TRP A 176 21.48 19.60 -12.87
CA TRP A 176 21.01 19.18 -14.18
C TRP A 176 19.48 19.06 -14.21
N THR A 177 18.88 18.41 -13.20
CA THR A 177 17.43 18.24 -13.12
C THR A 177 16.73 19.60 -12.99
N PHE A 178 17.23 20.48 -12.13
CA PHE A 178 16.66 21.82 -11.96
C PHE A 178 16.72 22.63 -13.27
N GLN A 179 17.89 22.66 -13.91
CA GLN A 179 18.05 23.35 -15.20
C GLN A 179 17.19 22.72 -16.28
N TRP A 180 17.09 21.39 -16.33
CA TRP A 180 16.27 20.67 -17.29
C TRP A 180 14.78 21.00 -17.12
N ILE A 181 14.28 21.12 -15.88
CA ILE A 181 12.92 21.59 -15.60
C ILE A 181 12.69 23.00 -16.17
N LEU A 182 13.70 23.88 -16.12
CA LEU A 182 13.60 25.25 -16.64
C LEU A 182 13.84 25.35 -18.17
N GLN A 183 14.43 24.34 -18.81
CA GLN A 183 14.81 24.32 -20.24
C GLN A 183 13.73 23.73 -21.19
N GLY A 184 12.48 23.58 -20.73
CA GLY A 184 11.39 23.07 -21.59
C GLY A 184 11.13 23.92 -22.84
N ARG A 185 10.32 23.39 -23.78
CA ARG A 185 9.96 24.04 -25.07
C ARG A 185 9.58 25.52 -24.90
N ARG A 186 8.92 25.85 -23.79
CA ARG A 186 8.90 27.20 -23.23
C ARG A 186 9.41 27.12 -21.78
N LYS A 187 10.17 28.11 -21.33
CA LYS A 187 10.77 28.14 -19.97
C LYS A 187 9.77 27.94 -18.82
N TRP A 188 8.49 28.23 -19.06
CA TRP A 188 7.42 28.18 -18.06
C TRP A 188 6.51 26.95 -18.15
N THR A 189 6.60 26.10 -19.19
CA THR A 189 5.64 24.99 -19.34
C THR A 189 5.75 23.97 -18.21
N ARG A 190 6.96 23.49 -17.90
CA ARG A 190 7.17 22.50 -16.82
C ARG A 190 6.93 23.07 -15.43
N PRO A 191 7.42 24.29 -15.07
CA PRO A 191 7.06 24.91 -13.80
C PRO A 191 5.56 25.15 -13.63
N LEU A 192 4.85 25.57 -14.69
CA LEU A 192 3.40 25.76 -14.63
C LEU A 192 2.67 24.43 -14.46
N LEU A 193 3.17 23.35 -15.07
CA LEU A 193 2.65 22.00 -14.86
C LEU A 193 2.86 21.51 -13.41
N LEU A 194 4.03 21.78 -12.82
CA LEU A 194 4.27 21.52 -11.40
C LEU A 194 3.31 22.32 -10.51
N LEU A 195 3.09 23.60 -10.81
CA LEU A 195 2.12 24.42 -10.08
C LEU A 195 0.71 23.86 -10.22
N TYR A 196 0.30 23.47 -11.43
CA TYR A 196 -0.99 22.84 -11.70
C TYR A 196 -1.19 21.57 -10.87
N TRP A 197 -0.22 20.66 -10.88
CA TRP A 197 -0.26 19.44 -10.08
C TRP A 197 -0.24 19.73 -8.57
N GLY A 198 0.57 20.69 -8.13
CA GLY A 198 0.62 21.12 -6.73
C GLY A 198 -0.73 21.65 -6.25
N LEU A 199 -1.38 22.50 -7.06
CA LEU A 199 -2.72 23.03 -6.76
C LEU A 199 -3.78 21.91 -6.72
N LEU A 200 -3.73 20.96 -7.66
CA LEU A 200 -4.63 19.81 -7.65
C LEU A 200 -4.43 18.91 -6.43
N ALA A 201 -3.18 18.58 -6.08
CA ALA A 201 -2.86 17.76 -4.93
C ALA A 201 -3.29 18.46 -3.63
N CYS A 202 -2.92 19.73 -3.44
CA CYS A 202 -3.33 20.52 -2.29
C CYS A 202 -4.86 20.67 -2.21
N GLY A 203 -5.52 20.95 -3.33
CA GLY A 203 -6.98 21.07 -3.43
C GLY A 203 -7.68 19.76 -3.09
N SER A 204 -7.17 18.63 -3.57
CA SER A 204 -7.68 17.29 -3.26
C SER A 204 -7.54 16.95 -1.78
N ILE A 205 -6.33 17.13 -1.21
CA ILE A 205 -6.05 16.88 0.21
C ILE A 205 -6.91 17.79 1.10
N ALA A 206 -7.01 19.08 0.78
CA ALA A 206 -7.82 20.03 1.55
C ALA A 206 -9.32 19.73 1.43
N GLY A 207 -9.80 19.46 0.22
CA GLY A 207 -11.20 19.11 -0.03
C GLY A 207 -11.61 17.84 0.71
N TRP A 208 -10.76 16.82 0.69
CA TRP A 208 -11.00 15.57 1.41
C TRP A 208 -10.87 15.74 2.92
N GLY A 209 -9.86 16.46 3.40
CA GLY A 209 -9.66 16.77 4.81
C GLY A 209 -10.87 17.49 5.42
N ARG A 210 -11.46 18.45 4.70
CA ARG A 210 -12.70 19.14 5.14
C ARG A 210 -13.89 18.18 5.21
N ARG A 211 -14.04 17.26 4.24
CA ARG A 211 -15.10 16.24 4.25
C ARG A 211 -14.94 15.30 5.45
N LEU A 212 -13.71 14.87 5.75
CA LEU A 212 -13.41 14.01 6.90
C LEU A 212 -13.63 14.69 8.24
N TYR A 213 -13.29 15.97 8.35
CA TYR A 213 -13.57 16.74 9.57
C TYR A 213 -15.09 16.84 9.80
N ARG A 214 -15.86 17.12 8.75
CA ARG A 214 -17.33 17.18 8.82
C ARG A 214 -17.93 15.84 9.17
N SER A 215 -17.54 14.74 8.53
CA SER A 215 -18.10 13.41 8.80
C SER A 215 -17.82 12.92 10.24
N ARG A 216 -16.63 13.20 10.78
CA ARG A 216 -16.30 12.88 12.19
C ARG A 216 -17.13 13.70 13.19
N LYS A 217 -17.37 14.98 12.90
CA LYS A 217 -18.23 15.83 13.74
C LYS A 217 -19.65 15.28 13.85
N TYR A 218 -20.22 14.78 12.74
CA TYR A 218 -21.55 14.15 12.77
C TYR A 218 -21.54 12.85 13.57
N ARG A 219 -20.58 11.93 13.35
CA ARG A 219 -20.49 10.67 14.12
C ARG A 219 -20.35 10.89 15.64
N HIS A 220 -19.57 11.89 16.05
CA HIS A 220 -19.39 12.19 17.47
C HIS A 220 -20.63 12.85 18.08
N SER A 221 -21.42 13.58 17.27
CA SER A 221 -22.70 14.16 17.70
C SER A 221 -23.79 13.10 17.86
N THR A 222 -23.80 12.08 17.00
CA THR A 222 -24.76 10.96 17.10
C THR A 222 -24.45 10.03 18.28
N ALA A 223 -23.17 9.84 18.62
CA ALA A 223 -22.75 9.05 19.77
C ALA A 223 -23.03 9.71 21.13
N LEU A 224 -23.32 11.03 21.15
CA LEU A 224 -23.65 11.80 22.35
C LEU A 224 -25.16 12.00 22.55
N GLN A 225 -26.02 11.38 21.72
CA GLN A 225 -27.46 11.43 21.92
C GLN A 225 -27.82 10.45 23.05
N PRO A 226 -28.19 10.92 24.26
CA PRO A 226 -28.69 10.02 25.30
C PRO A 226 -30.01 9.45 24.79
N GLY A 227 -30.18 8.13 24.83
CA GLY A 227 -31.45 7.50 24.52
C GLY A 227 -32.57 8.19 25.30
N ILE A 228 -33.58 8.68 24.58
CA ILE A 228 -34.82 9.16 25.17
C ILE A 228 -35.40 8.00 25.95
N ALA A 229 -35.42 8.15 27.28
CA ALA A 229 -36.04 7.21 28.20
C ALA A 229 -37.53 7.05 27.85
N SER A 230 -37.93 5.84 27.50
CA SER A 230 -39.34 5.44 27.50
C SER A 230 -39.68 4.89 28.88
N ASN A 231 -40.16 5.78 29.76
CA ASN A 231 -40.95 5.39 30.93
C ASN A 231 -42.30 4.86 30.45
N THR A 232 -42.62 3.61 30.77
CA THR A 232 -44.00 3.15 30.91
C THR A 232 -44.08 2.26 32.15
N ASP A 233 -44.76 2.80 33.16
CA ASP A 233 -45.19 2.13 34.39
C ASP A 233 -46.21 1.01 34.12
N ALA A 234 -46.14 -0.06 34.92
CA ALA A 234 -47.27 -0.83 35.52
C ALA A 234 -46.71 -2.11 36.18
N LEU A 235 -46.62 -2.23 37.50
CA LEU A 235 -47.67 -2.47 38.52
C LEU A 235 -47.55 -3.91 39.07
N GLY A 236 -47.15 -4.00 40.35
CA GLY A 236 -47.69 -4.99 41.30
C GLY A 236 -46.95 -6.32 41.49
N SER A 237 -46.16 -6.44 42.57
CA SER A 237 -46.55 -7.25 43.73
C SER A 237 -45.43 -7.26 44.78
N SER A 238 -45.80 -6.80 45.97
CA SER A 238 -45.08 -6.89 47.25
C SER A 238 -44.82 -8.33 47.71
N VAL A 239 -43.71 -8.58 48.42
CA VAL A 239 -43.65 -9.03 49.85
C VAL A 239 -42.22 -9.49 50.24
N HIS A 240 -41.66 -8.72 51.18
CA HIS A 240 -40.70 -8.97 52.28
C HIS A 240 -39.35 -9.74 52.16
N PRO A 241 -38.36 -9.37 53.04
CA PRO A 241 -36.94 -9.69 52.91
C PRO A 241 -36.44 -10.75 53.91
N SER A 242 -35.34 -11.43 53.58
CA SER A 242 -34.42 -12.00 54.59
C SER A 242 -33.04 -12.25 54.00
N THR A 243 -32.04 -11.61 54.58
CA THR A 243 -30.59 -11.82 54.41
C THR A 243 -30.10 -13.02 55.29
N PRO A 244 -28.79 -13.28 55.44
CA PRO A 244 -28.02 -14.26 54.66
C PRO A 244 -27.39 -15.37 55.53
N VAL A 245 -27.10 -16.55 54.97
CA VAL A 245 -26.23 -17.54 55.63
C VAL A 245 -25.22 -18.13 54.64
N ALA A 246 -23.97 -18.18 55.11
CA ALA A 246 -22.75 -18.57 54.43
C ALA A 246 -22.57 -20.11 54.34
N PRO A 247 -21.51 -20.61 53.67
CA PRO A 247 -21.43 -21.94 53.05
C PRO A 247 -20.84 -23.02 53.98
N PRO A 248 -20.74 -24.29 53.53
CA PRO A 248 -19.42 -24.72 53.04
C PRO A 248 -19.39 -25.75 51.89
N SER A 249 -18.23 -25.73 51.25
CA SER A 249 -17.53 -26.69 50.39
C SER A 249 -17.74 -28.20 50.57
N SER A 250 -17.63 -28.95 49.47
CA SER A 250 -16.72 -30.11 49.22
C SER A 250 -17.25 -30.93 48.02
N SER A 251 -16.62 -30.88 46.84
CA SER A 251 -15.57 -31.79 46.32
C SER A 251 -16.00 -33.27 46.19
N GLY A 252 -16.02 -33.80 44.96
CA GLY A 252 -16.05 -35.26 44.76
C GLY A 252 -16.43 -35.75 43.35
N TYR A 253 -15.42 -35.86 42.48
CA TYR A 253 -15.17 -36.93 41.50
C TYR A 253 -16.30 -37.80 40.90
N GLY A 254 -16.20 -38.04 39.58
CA GLY A 254 -16.43 -39.40 39.03
C GLY A 254 -17.02 -39.48 37.62
N ASN A 255 -16.18 -39.91 36.68
CA ASN A 255 -16.45 -40.21 35.27
C ASN A 255 -17.57 -41.24 34.99
N GLN A 256 -18.08 -41.19 33.75
CA GLN A 256 -18.55 -42.26 32.82
C GLN A 256 -19.91 -41.85 32.20
N SER A 257 -20.28 -42.08 30.94
CA SER A 257 -19.71 -42.66 29.72
C SER A 257 -20.82 -42.52 28.65
N ASP A 258 -20.49 -42.16 27.41
CA ASP A 258 -21.32 -42.39 26.19
C ASP A 258 -21.50 -43.91 25.93
N PRO A 259 -22.32 -44.42 24.97
CA PRO A 259 -22.91 -43.77 23.77
C PRO A 259 -24.35 -44.20 23.37
N SER A 260 -24.77 -43.71 22.18
CA SER A 260 -25.83 -44.17 21.24
C SER A 260 -27.04 -43.23 21.17
N ALA A 261 -27.75 -42.98 20.06
CA ALA A 261 -27.69 -43.25 18.62
C ALA A 261 -28.85 -42.43 18.00
N GLY A 262 -28.81 -42.05 16.71
CA GLY A 262 -30.02 -41.55 16.03
C GLY A 262 -29.79 -40.57 14.88
N ALA A 263 -29.76 -41.11 13.66
CA ALA A 263 -29.74 -40.39 12.40
C ALA A 263 -31.10 -39.73 12.06
N ASN A 264 -31.08 -38.60 11.35
CA ASN A 264 -31.61 -38.54 9.98
C ASN A 264 -31.42 -37.17 9.30
N SER A 265 -31.05 -37.27 8.03
CA SER A 265 -30.89 -36.23 7.03
C SER A 265 -32.22 -35.88 6.35
N SER A 266 -32.37 -34.64 5.89
CA SER A 266 -33.04 -34.36 4.61
C SER A 266 -32.63 -32.99 4.05
N GLN A 267 -32.01 -33.03 2.87
CA GLN A 267 -31.85 -31.91 1.96
C GLN A 267 -33.14 -31.71 1.16
N SER A 268 -33.44 -30.48 0.76
CA SER A 268 -34.36 -30.20 -0.36
C SER A 268 -33.97 -28.91 -1.07
N TYR A 269 -33.56 -29.07 -2.33
CA TYR A 269 -33.41 -28.01 -3.34
C TYR A 269 -34.78 -27.72 -3.98
N SER A 270 -35.11 -26.46 -4.26
CA SER A 270 -36.05 -26.09 -5.35
C SER A 270 -35.82 -24.65 -5.83
N GLY A 271 -36.01 -24.42 -7.14
CA GLY A 271 -35.58 -23.27 -7.93
C GLY A 271 -36.48 -22.02 -7.92
N PRO A 272 -36.33 -21.11 -8.91
CA PRO A 272 -36.69 -19.71 -8.78
C PRO A 272 -38.14 -19.44 -9.19
N HIS A 273 -38.95 -18.96 -8.25
CA HIS A 273 -40.27 -18.39 -8.55
C HIS A 273 -40.38 -16.97 -8.00
N ASN A 274 -40.87 -16.09 -8.87
CA ASN A 274 -41.28 -14.71 -8.59
C ASN A 274 -42.04 -14.59 -7.27
N LEU A 275 -41.57 -13.73 -6.36
CA LEU A 275 -42.31 -13.35 -5.15
C LEU A 275 -42.54 -11.83 -5.15
N VAL A 276 -43.68 -11.45 -5.70
CA VAL A 276 -44.44 -10.30 -5.20
C VAL A 276 -44.69 -10.57 -3.70
N PRO A 277 -44.36 -9.65 -2.77
CA PRO A 277 -44.55 -9.94 -1.35
C PRO A 277 -46.05 -10.02 -1.05
N ILE A 278 -46.52 -11.17 -0.57
CA ILE A 278 -47.85 -11.32 0.02
C ILE A 278 -47.83 -10.58 1.36
N LEU A 279 -48.63 -9.52 1.49
CA LEU A 279 -48.84 -8.82 2.77
C LEU A 279 -49.56 -9.75 3.76
N PRO A 280 -49.09 -9.88 5.01
CA PRO A 280 -49.88 -10.52 6.06
C PRO A 280 -50.97 -9.55 6.51
N ASN A 281 -52.22 -9.98 6.37
CA ASN A 281 -53.38 -9.33 6.96
C ASN A 281 -53.37 -9.60 8.48
N GLY A 282 -52.96 -8.63 9.27
CA GLY A 282 -52.96 -8.71 10.73
C GLY A 282 -52.36 -7.45 11.34
N GLY A 283 -53.17 -6.73 12.12
CA GLY A 283 -52.82 -5.44 12.72
C GLY A 283 -51.53 -5.49 13.56
N ASN A 284 -50.84 -4.34 13.56
CA ASN A 284 -49.62 -4.02 14.33
C ASN A 284 -48.28 -4.27 13.59
N VAL A 285 -48.24 -4.09 12.27
CA VAL A 285 -46.97 -3.81 11.59
C VAL A 285 -46.53 -2.40 12.01
N SER A 286 -45.60 -2.31 12.95
CA SER A 286 -45.05 -1.02 13.34
C SER A 286 -44.35 -0.42 12.12
N VAL A 287 -44.79 0.76 11.70
CA VAL A 287 -44.14 1.53 10.62
C VAL A 287 -42.65 1.73 10.92
N SER A 288 -42.28 1.71 12.21
CA SER A 288 -40.89 1.74 12.67
C SER A 288 -40.11 0.48 12.30
N ALA A 289 -40.67 -0.73 12.39
CA ALA A 289 -39.96 -1.97 12.05
C ALA A 289 -39.69 -2.07 10.53
N VAL A 290 -40.68 -1.69 9.72
CA VAL A 290 -40.51 -1.64 8.26
C VAL A 290 -39.53 -0.53 7.87
N ALA A 291 -39.60 0.64 8.51
CA ALA A 291 -38.64 1.72 8.30
C ALA A 291 -37.21 1.31 8.73
N THR A 292 -37.04 0.55 9.82
CA THR A 292 -35.73 0.05 10.22
C THR A 292 -35.18 -0.98 9.25
N ASP A 293 -36.02 -1.83 8.65
CA ASP A 293 -35.58 -2.81 7.64
C ASP A 293 -35.22 -2.12 6.32
N PHE A 294 -35.97 -1.10 5.90
CA PHE A 294 -35.60 -0.27 4.75
C PHE A 294 -34.35 0.56 5.01
N LEU A 295 -34.17 1.09 6.22
CA LEU A 295 -32.97 1.80 6.63
C LEU A 295 -31.77 0.86 6.73
N ASP A 296 -31.90 -0.36 7.26
CA ASP A 296 -30.82 -1.37 7.31
C ASP A 296 -30.46 -1.88 5.90
N ALA A 297 -31.46 -2.09 5.04
CA ALA A 297 -31.25 -2.45 3.63
C ALA A 297 -30.62 -1.29 2.82
N ALA A 298 -30.97 -0.04 3.13
CA ALA A 298 -30.35 1.15 2.55
C ALA A 298 -28.93 1.34 3.09
N ASP A 299 -28.71 1.16 4.40
CA ASP A 299 -27.41 1.30 5.07
C ASP A 299 -26.46 0.14 4.72
N LYS A 300 -26.95 -1.01 4.24
CA LYS A 300 -26.14 -2.02 3.56
C LYS A 300 -25.74 -1.64 2.12
N ARG A 301 -26.57 -0.88 1.41
CA ARG A 301 -26.30 -0.43 0.03
C ARG A 301 -25.44 0.85 -0.02
N MET A 302 -25.60 1.75 0.94
CA MET A 302 -24.88 3.02 1.08
C MET A 302 -23.35 2.92 1.24
N PRO A 303 -22.74 1.92 1.94
CA PRO A 303 -21.28 1.79 2.02
C PRO A 303 -20.67 1.45 0.66
N SER A 304 -21.34 0.62 -0.15
CA SER A 304 -20.87 0.27 -1.50
C SER A 304 -20.90 1.46 -2.47
N LEU A 305 -21.92 2.33 -2.36
CA LEU A 305 -22.00 3.56 -3.13
C LEU A 305 -20.91 4.55 -2.72
N GLY A 306 -20.58 4.62 -1.42
CA GLY A 306 -19.47 5.43 -0.90
C GLY A 306 -18.10 5.01 -1.44
N LEU A 307 -17.80 3.70 -1.42
CA LEU A 307 -16.54 3.16 -1.94
C LEU A 307 -16.42 3.33 -3.45
N ASN A 308 -17.48 3.04 -4.20
CA ASN A 308 -17.50 3.21 -5.65
C ASN A 308 -17.37 4.69 -6.06
N ALA A 309 -18.03 5.61 -5.36
CA ALA A 309 -17.90 7.04 -5.60
C ALA A 309 -16.48 7.55 -5.28
N ARG A 310 -15.87 7.06 -4.19
CA ARG A 310 -14.47 7.35 -3.84
C ARG A 310 -13.53 6.87 -4.94
N ARG A 311 -13.66 5.61 -5.38
CA ARG A 311 -12.85 5.04 -6.48
C ARG A 311 -12.97 5.85 -7.76
N LYS A 312 -14.19 6.21 -8.18
CA LYS A 312 -14.44 7.02 -9.38
C LYS A 312 -13.84 8.43 -9.27
N PHE A 313 -13.94 9.05 -8.10
CA PHE A 313 -13.31 10.35 -7.84
C PHE A 313 -11.78 10.30 -8.04
N PHE A 314 -11.11 9.25 -7.54
CA PHE A 314 -9.66 9.12 -7.71
C PHE A 314 -9.23 8.80 -9.13
N HIS A 315 -9.98 7.96 -9.85
CA HIS A 315 -9.68 7.70 -11.25
C HIS A 315 -9.90 8.97 -12.09
N ALA A 316 -10.97 9.73 -11.82
CA ALA A 316 -11.19 11.02 -12.46
C ALA A 316 -10.07 12.02 -12.12
N LEU A 317 -9.65 12.08 -10.85
CA LEU A 317 -8.52 12.92 -10.41
C LEU A 317 -7.22 12.49 -11.11
N ALA A 318 -6.96 11.20 -11.23
CA ALA A 318 -5.80 10.65 -11.93
C ALA A 318 -5.81 11.04 -13.41
N VAL A 319 -6.97 10.93 -14.09
CA VAL A 319 -7.12 11.37 -15.48
C VAL A 319 -6.82 12.86 -15.62
N VAL A 320 -7.40 13.71 -14.76
CA VAL A 320 -7.19 15.16 -14.78
C VAL A 320 -5.74 15.53 -14.46
N MET A 321 -5.07 14.76 -13.61
CA MET A 321 -3.69 15.00 -13.22
C MET A 321 -2.71 14.52 -14.30
N PHE A 322 -2.90 13.31 -14.83
CA PHE A 322 -1.92 12.63 -15.67
C PHE A 322 -2.07 12.94 -17.16
N VAL A 323 -3.29 12.92 -17.71
CA VAL A 323 -3.51 13.06 -19.16
C VAL A 323 -2.97 14.39 -19.70
N PRO A 324 -3.23 15.56 -19.07
CA PRO A 324 -2.65 16.82 -19.54
C PRO A 324 -1.13 16.85 -19.44
N GLY A 325 -0.55 16.17 -18.44
CA GLY A 325 0.89 16.07 -18.30
C GLY A 325 1.54 15.32 -19.45
N ILE A 326 1.02 14.12 -19.74
CA ILE A 326 1.50 13.25 -20.82
C ILE A 326 1.35 13.96 -22.17
N ALA A 327 0.22 14.63 -22.40
CA ALA A 327 -0.05 15.34 -23.65
C ALA A 327 0.87 16.55 -23.88
N VAL A 328 1.32 17.24 -22.83
CA VAL A 328 2.14 18.45 -22.93
C VAL A 328 3.64 18.12 -23.00
N ASP A 329 4.12 17.25 -22.10
CA ASP A 329 5.54 16.88 -22.01
C ASP A 329 5.69 15.46 -21.42
N PRO A 330 5.73 14.41 -22.27
CA PRO A 330 5.81 13.03 -21.80
C PRO A 330 7.14 12.73 -21.09
N ALA A 331 8.25 13.31 -21.55
CA ALA A 331 9.56 13.15 -20.91
C ALA A 331 9.60 13.74 -19.50
N PHE A 332 9.01 14.93 -19.30
CA PHE A 332 8.89 15.52 -17.97
C PHE A 332 7.93 14.73 -17.07
N THR A 333 6.86 14.18 -17.65
CA THR A 333 5.91 13.33 -16.93
C THR A 333 6.53 12.00 -16.52
N HIS A 334 7.37 11.40 -17.37
CA HIS A 334 8.17 10.20 -17.07
C HIS A 334 8.97 10.38 -15.77
N LEU A 335 9.76 11.46 -15.68
CA LEU A 335 10.54 11.77 -14.48
C LEU A 335 9.63 12.05 -13.27
N SER A 336 8.55 12.79 -13.48
CA SER A 336 7.61 13.14 -12.40
C SER A 336 6.92 11.91 -11.81
N PHE A 337 6.60 10.90 -12.62
CA PHE A 337 6.07 9.62 -12.15
C PHE A 337 7.10 8.83 -11.33
N SER A 338 8.37 8.83 -11.73
CA SER A 338 9.44 8.23 -10.93
C SER A 338 9.61 8.92 -9.57
N VAL A 339 9.50 10.25 -9.53
CA VAL A 339 9.52 11.03 -8.27
C VAL A 339 8.30 10.72 -7.41
N ALA A 340 7.11 10.70 -8.00
CA ALA A 340 5.87 10.34 -7.29
C ALA A 340 5.95 8.94 -6.69
N PHE A 341 6.51 7.97 -7.44
CA PHE A 341 6.73 6.61 -6.97
C PHE A 341 7.66 6.60 -5.75
N ALA A 342 8.79 7.30 -5.83
CA ALA A 342 9.73 7.42 -4.70
C ALA A 342 9.06 8.06 -3.47
N ILE A 343 8.28 9.12 -3.64
CA ILE A 343 7.54 9.77 -2.54
C ILE A 343 6.52 8.81 -1.92
N PHE A 344 5.77 8.05 -2.72
CA PHE A 344 4.82 7.06 -2.21
C PHE A 344 5.53 5.92 -1.48
N THR A 345 6.68 5.46 -1.96
CA THR A 345 7.54 4.49 -1.25
C THR A 345 7.95 5.02 0.12
N PHE A 346 8.44 6.26 0.22
CA PHE A 346 8.80 6.87 1.51
C PHE A 346 7.59 7.08 2.42
N ALA A 347 6.46 7.55 1.88
CA ALA A 347 5.23 7.71 2.64
C ALA A 347 4.75 6.37 3.22
N GLU A 348 4.89 5.28 2.45
CA GLU A 348 4.56 3.93 2.89
C GLU A 348 5.52 3.43 3.99
N TYR A 349 6.82 3.74 3.91
CA TYR A 349 7.75 3.47 5.02
C TYR A 349 7.35 4.22 6.29
N MET A 350 7.03 5.51 6.18
CA MET A 350 6.61 6.33 7.31
C MET A 350 5.32 5.82 7.95
N ARG A 351 4.37 5.38 7.13
CA ARG A 351 3.12 4.77 7.57
C ARG A 351 3.37 3.43 8.26
N TYR A 352 4.01 2.49 7.56
CA TYR A 352 4.16 1.11 7.99
C TYR A 352 5.02 0.98 9.26
N PHE A 353 6.07 1.80 9.39
CA PHE A 353 6.96 1.81 10.55
C PHE A 353 6.61 2.88 11.60
N ALA A 354 5.45 3.54 11.45
CA ALA A 354 4.89 4.53 12.37
C ALA A 354 5.88 5.64 12.78
N LEU A 355 6.64 6.14 11.80
CA LEU A 355 7.67 7.17 11.99
C LEU A 355 7.05 8.50 12.42
N TYR A 356 7.65 9.14 13.42
CA TYR A 356 7.23 10.47 13.87
C TYR A 356 7.72 11.56 12.89
N PRO A 357 7.00 12.69 12.70
CA PRO A 357 5.65 13.00 13.19
C PRO A 357 4.53 12.51 12.26
N PHE A 358 4.83 12.20 11.00
CA PHE A 358 3.81 12.08 9.97
C PHE A 358 3.16 10.69 9.86
N GLY A 359 3.77 9.63 10.38
CA GLY A 359 3.31 8.25 10.18
C GLY A 359 1.86 8.02 10.59
N ALA A 360 1.41 8.63 11.70
CA ALA A 360 0.01 8.53 12.14
C ALA A 360 -0.96 9.29 11.23
N ALA A 361 -0.59 10.50 10.78
CA ALA A 361 -1.41 11.31 9.88
C ALA A 361 -1.56 10.63 8.52
N ILE A 362 -0.46 10.11 7.98
CA ILE A 362 -0.43 9.34 6.72
C ILE A 362 -1.25 8.06 6.86
N HIS A 363 -1.14 7.33 7.97
CA HIS A 363 -1.94 6.12 8.20
C HIS A 363 -3.43 6.43 8.21
N VAL A 364 -3.87 7.42 8.99
CA VAL A 364 -5.29 7.82 9.04
C VAL A 364 -5.79 8.28 7.68
N PHE A 365 -4.98 9.02 6.93
CA PHE A 365 -5.33 9.47 5.59
C PHE A 365 -5.45 8.26 4.64
N LEU A 366 -4.44 7.40 4.56
CA LEU A 366 -4.41 6.29 3.60
C LEU A 366 -5.42 5.18 3.92
N THR A 367 -5.65 4.85 5.19
CA THR A 367 -6.66 3.84 5.59
C THR A 367 -8.08 4.21 5.17
N GLU A 368 -8.38 5.50 5.03
CA GLU A 368 -9.67 5.94 4.47
C GLU A 368 -9.83 5.53 3.00
N PHE A 369 -8.74 5.25 2.29
CA PHE A 369 -8.76 4.90 0.87
C PHE A 369 -8.52 3.41 0.60
N VAL A 370 -8.36 2.61 1.65
CA VAL A 370 -8.17 1.16 1.60
C VAL A 370 -9.51 0.49 1.30
N ASP A 371 -9.53 -0.38 0.29
CA ASP A 371 -10.65 -1.26 -0.03
C ASP A 371 -10.45 -2.64 0.64
N ASP A 372 -11.45 -3.51 0.64
CA ASP A 372 -11.37 -4.86 1.24
C ASP A 372 -10.27 -5.73 0.61
N LYS A 373 -9.80 -5.36 -0.59
CA LYS A 373 -8.65 -6.00 -1.28
C LYS A 373 -7.29 -5.55 -0.76
N ASP A 374 -7.20 -4.42 -0.04
CA ASP A 374 -5.96 -3.84 0.48
C ASP A 374 -5.74 -4.16 1.97
N ASN A 375 -6.40 -5.19 2.50
CA ASN A 375 -6.28 -5.64 3.90
C ASN A 375 -4.88 -6.18 4.29
N GLY A 376 -3.90 -6.09 3.38
CA GLY A 376 -2.52 -6.48 3.62
C GLY A 376 -1.74 -5.49 4.48
N THR A 377 -0.50 -5.89 4.80
CA THR A 377 0.45 -5.07 5.55
C THR A 377 0.87 -3.79 4.83
N ALA A 378 0.85 -3.78 3.49
CA ALA A 378 1.14 -2.64 2.65
C ALA A 378 -0.11 -2.14 1.90
N ILE A 379 -0.27 -0.81 1.77
CA ILE A 379 -1.39 -0.22 1.02
C ILE A 379 -0.95 -0.08 -0.44
N LEU A 380 -1.40 -0.99 -1.29
CA LEU A 380 -0.90 -1.12 -2.67
C LEU A 380 -1.72 -0.34 -3.70
N SER A 381 -2.97 0.03 -3.41
CA SER A 381 -3.86 0.68 -4.38
C SER A 381 -3.30 1.99 -4.98
N HIS A 382 -2.54 2.78 -4.21
CA HIS A 382 -1.89 3.99 -4.74
C HIS A 382 -0.72 3.65 -5.68
N PHE A 383 -0.01 2.56 -5.42
CA PHE A 383 1.02 2.05 -6.32
C PHE A 383 0.39 1.52 -7.60
N TYR A 384 -0.68 0.72 -7.53
CA TYR A 384 -1.37 0.19 -8.72
C TYR A 384 -1.85 1.29 -9.67
N LEU A 385 -2.48 2.33 -9.12
CA LEU A 385 -2.96 3.44 -9.94
C LEU A 385 -1.79 4.19 -10.58
N LEU A 386 -0.73 4.48 -9.81
CA LEU A 386 0.44 5.19 -10.32
C LEU A 386 1.19 4.37 -11.36
N THR A 387 1.50 3.09 -11.08
CA THR A 387 2.23 2.21 -12.00
C THR A 387 1.40 1.87 -13.23
N GLY A 388 0.08 1.72 -13.09
CA GLY A 388 -0.83 1.53 -14.23
C GLY A 388 -0.73 2.68 -15.21
N CYS A 389 -0.83 3.93 -14.73
CA CYS A 389 -0.70 5.12 -15.58
C CYS A 389 0.74 5.31 -16.09
N ALA A 390 1.75 5.12 -15.23
CA ALA A 390 3.15 5.35 -15.56
C ALA A 390 3.75 4.28 -16.49
N SER A 391 3.22 3.06 -16.48
CA SER A 391 3.74 1.95 -17.30
C SER A 391 3.78 2.28 -18.78
N THR A 392 2.72 2.90 -19.30
CA THR A 392 2.66 3.33 -20.72
C THR A 392 3.78 4.30 -21.07
N VAL A 393 4.03 5.28 -20.21
CA VAL A 393 5.07 6.30 -20.40
C VAL A 393 6.47 5.74 -20.19
N TRP A 394 6.66 4.85 -19.21
CA TRP A 394 7.95 4.20 -18.96
C TRP A 394 8.36 3.25 -20.08
N LEU A 395 7.41 2.69 -20.84
CA LEU A 395 7.68 1.78 -21.95
C LEU A 395 7.86 2.49 -23.30
N GLU A 396 7.58 3.79 -23.39
CA GLU A 396 7.63 4.56 -24.66
C GLU A 396 9.05 5.05 -25.04
N GLU A 397 10.09 4.66 -24.30
CA GLU A 397 11.49 5.05 -24.59
C GLU A 397 12.33 3.98 -25.31
#